data_AF-A0A1G1ZGQ1-F1
#
_entry.id   AF-A0A1G1ZGQ1-F1
#
_cell.length_a   1.000
_cell.length_b   1.000
_cell.length_c   1.000
_cell.angle_alpha   90.00
_cell.angle_beta   90.00
_cell.angle_gamma   90.00
#
_symmetry.space_group_name_H-M   'P 1'
#
loop_
_entity.id
_entity.type
_entity.pdbx_description
1 polymer ?
#
loop_
_entity_poly.entity_id
_entity_poly.type
_entity_poly.pdbx_seq_one_letter_code
_entity_poly.pdbx_strand_id
1 'polypeptide(L)'
;MKETFPPEFIGRLDKVIVFRPLTYDAVSKILDILIRDLHTELVKYKSALVVNIEKPVRDFLIDKSMERTEYGARMLKSRLKKYVKNKLVRLLNTGQLKAGDVVVVKLETINGKQKPAFYKEKKQTRD
;
A
#
# COMPACT_ATOMS: atom_id res chain seq x y z
N MET A 1 -2.36 -33.64 16.15
CA MET A 1 -2.34 -33.22 14.73
C MET A 1 -2.62 -34.35 13.73
N LYS A 2 -2.85 -35.60 14.14
CA LYS A 2 -3.19 -36.71 13.22
C LYS A 2 -4.71 -36.99 13.07
N GLU A 3 -5.58 -36.12 13.59
CA GLU A 3 -7.02 -36.43 13.74
C GLU A 3 -7.98 -35.41 13.09
N THR A 4 -7.54 -34.59 12.15
CA THR A 4 -8.42 -33.56 11.56
C THR A 4 -9.05 -33.97 10.22
N PHE A 5 -8.55 -35.01 9.55
CA PHE A 5 -9.07 -35.43 8.24
C PHE A 5 -9.15 -36.96 8.11
N PRO A 6 -10.22 -37.52 7.53
CA PRO A 6 -10.36 -38.95 7.28
C PRO A 6 -9.26 -39.50 6.37
N PRO A 7 -8.86 -40.78 6.50
CA PRO A 7 -7.79 -41.38 5.71
C PRO A 7 -8.05 -41.31 4.19
N GLU A 8 -9.31 -41.44 3.77
CA GLU A 8 -9.70 -41.32 2.35
C GLU A 8 -9.47 -39.92 1.76
N PHE A 9 -9.51 -38.88 2.60
CA PHE A 9 -9.25 -37.50 2.20
C PHE A 9 -7.75 -37.24 2.00
N ILE A 10 -6.91 -37.80 2.87
CA ILE A 10 -5.45 -37.70 2.77
C ILE A 10 -4.96 -38.40 1.48
N GLY A 11 -5.58 -39.51 1.11
CA GLY A 11 -5.25 -40.25 -0.12
C GLY A 11 -5.58 -39.53 -1.43
N ARG A 12 -6.38 -38.45 -1.42
CA ARG A 12 -6.73 -37.63 -2.61
C ARG A 12 -5.93 -36.33 -2.72
N LEU A 13 -5.03 -36.05 -1.78
CA LEU A 13 -4.18 -34.86 -1.80
C LEU A 13 -2.85 -35.19 -2.48
N ASP A 14 -2.81 -35.00 -3.80
CA ASP A 14 -1.61 -35.26 -4.61
C ASP A 14 -0.39 -34.43 -4.18
N LYS A 15 -0.61 -33.18 -3.74
CA LYS A 15 0.46 -32.26 -3.31
C LYS A 15 0.00 -31.36 -2.17
N VAL A 16 0.80 -31.32 -1.10
CA VAL A 16 0.65 -30.33 -0.02
C VAL A 16 1.44 -29.08 -0.40
N ILE A 17 0.76 -27.95 -0.61
CA ILE A 17 1.41 -26.66 -0.87
C ILE A 17 1.72 -25.98 0.47
N VAL A 18 3.01 -25.87 0.81
CA VAL A 18 3.46 -25.17 2.02
C VAL A 18 3.69 -23.69 1.70
N PHE A 19 2.91 -22.82 2.32
CA PHE A 19 3.11 -21.38 2.22
C PHE A 19 4.20 -20.94 3.20
N ARG A 20 5.23 -20.27 2.69
CA ARG A 20 6.26 -19.64 3.54
C ARG A 20 5.71 -18.34 4.16
N PRO A 21 6.13 -17.99 5.40
CA PRO A 21 5.77 -16.71 5.99
C PRO A 21 6.28 -15.55 5.13
N LEU A 22 5.53 -14.45 5.12
CA LEU A 22 5.87 -13.24 4.39
C LEU A 22 7.11 -12.58 5.00
N THR A 23 8.19 -12.49 4.23
CA THR A 23 9.38 -11.73 4.60
C THR A 23 9.17 -10.24 4.30
N TYR A 24 9.94 -9.38 4.95
CA TYR A 24 9.90 -7.93 4.70
C TYR A 24 10.12 -7.59 3.21
N ASP A 25 11.10 -8.24 2.56
CA ASP A 25 11.37 -8.08 1.13
C ASP A 25 10.17 -8.46 0.25
N ALA A 26 9.50 -9.58 0.58
CA ALA A 26 8.30 -9.99 -0.15
C ALA A 26 7.16 -8.96 0.01
N VAL A 27 6.97 -8.42 1.23
CA VAL A 27 5.96 -7.39 1.48
C VAL A 27 6.29 -6.09 0.74
N SER A 28 7.57 -5.71 0.67
CA SER A 28 8.03 -4.55 -0.09
C SER A 28 7.71 -4.68 -1.59
N LYS A 29 7.98 -5.85 -2.19
CA LYS A 29 7.62 -6.12 -3.59
C LYS A 29 6.11 -6.06 -3.82
N ILE A 30 5.32 -6.56 -2.87
CA ILE A 30 3.85 -6.46 -2.94
C ILE A 30 3.42 -4.99 -2.85
N LEU A 31 4.06 -4.17 -2.00
CA LEU A 31 3.77 -2.74 -1.92
C LEU A 31 4.03 -2.05 -3.27
N ASP A 32 5.12 -2.36 -3.95
CA ASP A 32 5.42 -1.79 -5.26
C ASP A 32 4.34 -2.12 -6.30
N ILE A 33 3.81 -3.35 -6.30
CA ILE A 33 2.69 -3.74 -7.17
C ILE A 33 1.46 -2.90 -6.84
N LEU A 34 1.12 -2.75 -5.55
CA LEU A 34 -0.05 -1.98 -5.12
C LEU A 34 0.07 -0.49 -5.44
N ILE A 35 1.29 0.08 -5.39
CA ILE A 35 1.54 1.47 -5.78
C ILE A 35 1.38 1.65 -7.29
N ARG A 36 1.86 0.69 -8.11
CA ARG A 36 1.64 0.70 -9.56
C ARG A 36 0.16 0.61 -9.91
N ASP A 37 -0.59 -0.25 -9.22
CA ASP A 37 -2.04 -0.34 -9.36
C ASP A 37 -2.72 0.99 -9.02
N LEU A 38 -2.29 1.64 -7.93
CA LEU A 38 -2.78 2.97 -7.54
C LEU A 38 -2.53 4.01 -8.64
N HIS A 39 -1.32 4.05 -9.21
CA HIS A 39 -1.01 4.96 -10.33
C HIS A 39 -1.87 4.69 -11.55
N THR A 40 -2.03 3.43 -11.92
CA THR A 40 -2.89 3.01 -13.05
C THR A 40 -4.33 3.49 -12.85
N GLU A 41 -4.85 3.36 -11.63
CA GLU A 41 -6.19 3.83 -11.29
C GLU A 41 -6.32 5.36 -11.39
N LEU A 42 -5.33 6.10 -10.90
CA LEU A 42 -5.31 7.57 -10.96
C LEU A 42 -5.27 8.10 -12.40
N VAL A 43 -4.52 7.44 -13.28
CA VAL A 43 -4.48 7.75 -14.72
C VAL A 43 -5.85 7.49 -15.35
N LYS A 44 -6.49 6.35 -15.05
CA LYS A 44 -7.81 5.98 -15.58
C LYS A 44 -8.90 7.01 -15.25
N TYR A 45 -8.87 7.61 -14.06
CA TYR A 45 -9.85 8.61 -13.64
C TYR A 45 -9.59 10.03 -14.19
N LYS A 46 -8.76 10.19 -15.22
CA LYS A 46 -8.36 11.49 -15.82
C LYS A 46 -7.74 12.48 -14.81
N SER A 47 -7.35 12.01 -13.62
CA SER A 47 -6.67 12.85 -12.63
C SER A 47 -5.19 13.02 -12.97
N ALA A 48 -4.58 12.11 -13.73
CA ALA A 48 -3.18 12.20 -14.18
C ALA A 48 -2.20 12.64 -13.06
N LEU A 49 -2.50 12.29 -11.80
CA LEU A 49 -1.66 12.65 -10.66
C LEU A 49 -0.41 11.78 -10.67
N VAL A 50 0.75 12.41 -10.48
CA VAL A 50 1.99 11.69 -10.22
C VAL A 50 2.17 11.65 -8.71
N VAL A 51 2.14 10.46 -8.11
CA VAL A 51 2.29 10.31 -6.65
C VAL A 51 3.63 9.68 -6.34
N ASN A 52 4.55 10.44 -5.74
CA ASN A 52 5.82 9.94 -5.27
C ASN A 52 5.76 9.64 -3.76
N ILE A 53 5.87 8.37 -3.39
CA ILE A 53 5.84 7.93 -1.98
C ILE A 53 7.27 7.68 -1.52
N GLU A 54 7.76 8.50 -0.59
CA GLU A 54 9.12 8.38 -0.05
C GLU A 54 9.28 7.09 0.77
N LYS A 55 10.54 6.61 0.84
CA LYS A 55 10.88 5.38 1.56
C LYS A 55 10.35 5.32 3.00
N PRO A 56 10.44 6.37 3.84
CA PRO A 56 9.91 6.30 5.21
C PRO A 56 8.41 6.02 5.28
N VAL A 57 7.64 6.50 4.30
CA VAL A 57 6.20 6.21 4.22
C VAL A 57 5.95 4.77 3.78
N ARG A 58 6.77 4.25 2.86
CA ARG A 58 6.70 2.85 2.43
C ARG A 58 6.99 1.91 3.61
N ASP A 59 8.07 2.17 4.33
CA ASP A 59 8.47 1.40 5.52
C ASP A 59 7.34 1.44 6.56
N PHE A 60 6.81 2.64 6.86
CA PHE A 60 5.65 2.80 7.75
C PHE A 60 4.43 1.96 7.34
N LEU A 61 4.11 1.88 6.05
CA LEU A 61 3.00 1.07 5.56
C LEU A 61 3.25 -0.43 5.75
N ILE A 62 4.50 -0.88 5.55
CA ILE A 62 4.93 -2.26 5.75
C ILE A 62 4.83 -2.61 7.23
N ASP A 63 5.43 -1.82 8.11
CA ASP A 63 5.38 -2.01 9.57
C ASP A 63 3.94 -2.11 10.07
N LYS A 64 3.08 -1.15 9.69
CA LYS A 64 1.64 -1.15 10.05
C LYS A 64 0.84 -2.31 9.48
N SER A 65 1.34 -2.97 8.43
CA SER A 65 0.71 -4.16 7.84
C SER A 65 1.15 -5.44 8.52
N MET A 66 2.36 -5.48 9.08
CA MET A 66 2.95 -6.64 9.74
C MET A 66 2.62 -6.73 11.24
N GLU A 67 2.08 -5.68 11.86
CA GLU A 67 1.60 -5.67 13.27
C GLU A 67 0.65 -6.82 13.63
N ARG A 68 -0.08 -7.39 12.66
CA ARG A 68 -0.97 -8.53 12.87
C ARG A 68 -0.71 -9.61 11.82
N THR A 69 0.15 -10.56 12.18
CA THR A 69 0.66 -11.63 11.30
C THR A 69 -0.45 -12.49 10.69
N GLU A 70 -1.56 -12.66 11.40
CA GLU A 70 -2.75 -13.44 11.01
C GLU A 70 -3.45 -12.95 9.71
N TYR A 71 -3.27 -11.70 9.29
CA TYR A 71 -3.91 -11.16 8.08
C TYR A 71 -3.02 -11.16 6.82
N GLY A 72 -1.72 -11.46 6.98
CA GLY A 72 -0.73 -11.40 5.90
C GLY A 72 -0.71 -10.08 5.13
N ALA A 73 -0.28 -10.12 3.86
CA ALA A 73 -0.14 -8.93 3.02
C ALA A 73 -1.48 -8.27 2.63
N ARG A 74 -2.63 -8.87 2.94
CA ARG A 74 -3.96 -8.25 2.70
C ARG A 74 -4.09 -6.93 3.45
N MET A 75 -3.50 -6.84 4.64
CA MET A 75 -3.48 -5.61 5.42
C MET A 75 -2.77 -4.49 4.69
N LEU A 76 -1.72 -4.77 3.91
CA LEU A 76 -0.95 -3.78 3.19
C LEU A 76 -1.83 -2.96 2.22
N LYS A 77 -2.68 -3.64 1.45
CA LYS A 77 -3.65 -2.98 0.55
C LYS A 77 -4.62 -2.08 1.33
N SER A 78 -5.09 -2.54 2.48
CA SER A 78 -5.97 -1.75 3.37
C SER A 78 -5.25 -0.51 3.94
N ARG A 79 -3.99 -0.67 4.40
CA ARG A 79 -3.16 0.43 4.90
C ARG A 79 -2.89 1.46 3.81
N LEU A 80 -2.46 1.04 2.61
CA LEU A 80 -2.26 1.93 1.47
C LEU A 80 -3.54 2.70 1.12
N LYS A 81 -4.69 2.00 1.07
CA LYS A 81 -5.98 2.65 0.82
C LYS A 81 -6.30 3.72 1.87
N LYS A 82 -6.19 3.36 3.15
CA LYS A 82 -6.55 4.23 4.28
C LYS A 82 -5.67 5.46 4.36
N TYR A 83 -4.35 5.26 4.30
CA TYR A 83 -3.39 6.32 4.57
C TYR A 83 -3.03 7.14 3.34
N VAL A 84 -3.08 6.55 2.14
CA VAL A 84 -2.68 7.21 0.89
C VAL A 84 -3.89 7.51 0.02
N LYS A 85 -4.54 6.47 -0.54
CA LYS A 85 -5.59 6.64 -1.56
C LYS A 85 -6.74 7.53 -1.08
N ASN A 86 -7.31 7.25 0.08
CA ASN A 86 -8.45 8.01 0.61
C ASN A 86 -8.10 9.49 0.81
N LYS A 87 -6.85 9.78 1.19
CA LYS A 87 -6.42 11.15 1.41
C LYS A 87 -6.22 11.89 0.11
N LEU A 88 -5.63 11.26 -0.90
CA LEU A 88 -5.54 11.80 -2.27
C LEU A 88 -6.92 12.11 -2.85
N VAL A 89 -7.88 11.18 -2.76
CA VAL A 89 -9.26 11.39 -3.23
C VAL A 89 -9.90 12.58 -2.51
N ARG A 90 -9.71 12.70 -1.19
CA ARG A 90 -10.23 13.85 -0.45
C ARG A 90 -9.61 15.17 -0.92
N LEU A 91 -8.31 15.20 -1.16
CA LEU A 91 -7.59 16.41 -1.63
C LEU A 91 -7.97 16.80 -3.06
N LEU A 92 -8.26 15.82 -3.92
CA LEU A 92 -8.84 16.04 -5.24
C LEU A 92 -10.26 16.65 -5.13
N ASN A 93 -11.10 16.06 -4.28
CA ASN A 93 -12.49 16.53 -4.09
C ASN A 93 -12.55 17.94 -3.48
N THR A 94 -11.59 18.32 -2.64
CA THR A 94 -11.50 19.69 -2.09
C THR A 94 -10.87 20.70 -3.04
N GLY A 95 -10.42 20.26 -4.23
CA GLY A 95 -9.73 21.10 -5.21
C GLY A 95 -8.31 21.52 -4.84
N GLN A 96 -7.76 20.99 -3.74
CA GLN A 96 -6.37 21.25 -3.30
C GLN A 96 -5.35 20.58 -4.23
N LEU A 97 -5.74 19.43 -4.80
CA LEU A 97 -5.01 18.78 -5.89
C LEU A 97 -5.83 18.89 -7.18
N LYS A 98 -5.14 19.15 -8.28
CA LYS A 98 -5.71 19.21 -9.62
C LYS A 98 -5.06 18.16 -10.51
N ALA A 99 -5.71 17.90 -11.64
CA ALA A 99 -5.18 16.94 -12.57
C ALA A 99 -3.80 17.36 -13.09
N GLY A 100 -2.86 16.41 -13.17
CA GLY A 100 -1.47 16.68 -13.58
C GLY A 100 -0.54 17.20 -12.48
N ASP A 101 -1.02 17.31 -11.24
CA ASP A 101 -0.16 17.66 -10.11
C ASP A 101 0.78 16.51 -9.73
N VAL A 102 2.00 16.87 -9.30
CA VAL A 102 2.94 15.96 -8.67
C VAL A 102 2.80 16.09 -7.15
N VAL A 103 2.57 14.96 -6.50
CA VAL A 103 2.35 14.87 -5.05
C VAL A 103 3.47 14.05 -4.44
N VAL A 104 4.20 14.63 -3.51
CA VAL A 104 5.19 13.94 -2.70
C VAL A 104 4.56 13.58 -1.36
N VAL A 105 4.62 12.30 -0.99
CA VAL A 105 4.13 11.79 0.27
C VAL A 105 5.31 11.53 1.19
N LYS A 106 5.36 12.26 2.31
CA LYS A 106 6.41 12.16 3.33
C LYS A 106 5.86 11.69 4.67
N LEU A 107 6.72 11.17 5.52
CA LEU A 107 6.32 10.75 6.87
C LEU A 107 6.56 11.91 7.84
N GLU A 108 5.52 12.34 8.53
CA GLU A 108 5.61 13.36 9.58
C GLU A 108 5.10 12.83 10.92
N THR A 109 5.64 13.39 12.01
CA THR A 109 5.15 13.13 13.37
C THR A 109 4.19 14.25 13.77
N ILE A 110 2.90 13.92 13.85
CA ILE A 110 1.85 14.85 14.26
C ILE A 110 1.26 14.37 15.58
N ASN A 111 1.37 15.17 16.64
CA ASN A 111 0.92 14.84 18.00
C ASN A 111 1.50 13.51 18.51
N GLY A 112 2.80 13.31 18.31
CA GLY A 112 3.51 12.07 18.71
C GLY A 112 3.17 10.83 17.88
N LYS A 113 2.37 10.96 16.80
CA LYS A 113 2.00 9.84 15.92
C LYS A 113 2.52 10.07 14.50
N GLN A 114 3.26 9.10 13.98
CA GLN A 114 3.69 9.10 12.58
C GLN A 114 2.49 8.97 11.64
N LYS A 115 2.42 9.86 10.64
CA LYS A 115 1.37 9.90 9.62
C LYS A 115 1.93 10.36 8.28
N PRO A 116 1.41 9.83 7.15
CA PRO A 116 1.75 10.36 5.85
C PRO A 116 1.17 11.77 5.65
N ALA A 117 2.04 12.71 5.28
CA ALA A 117 1.73 14.07 4.88
C ALA A 117 1.92 14.22 3.36
N PHE A 118 1.12 15.10 2.74
CA PHE A 118 1.01 15.23 1.29
C PHE A 118 1.40 16.64 0.89
N TYR A 119 2.42 16.75 0.04
CA TYR A 119 2.92 18.03 -0.46
C TYR A 119 2.79 18.05 -1.97
N LYS A 120 2.34 19.18 -2.49
CA LYS A 120 2.37 19.44 -3.92
C LYS A 120 3.77 19.93 -4.28
N GLU A 121 4.39 19.29 -5.28
CA GLU A 121 5.65 19.77 -5.82
C GLU A 121 5.39 21.10 -6.55
N LYS A 122 6.12 22.17 -6.19
CA LYS A 122 6.04 23.41 -6.95
C LYS A 122 6.65 23.13 -8.32
N LYS A 123 5.88 23.32 -9.40
CA LYS A 123 6.45 23.41 -10.74
C LYS A 123 7.54 24.49 -10.67
N GLN A 124 8.78 24.07 -10.78
CA GLN A 124 9.89 25.00 -10.98
C GLN A 124 9.60 25.65 -12.34
N THR A 125 9.11 26.88 -12.31
CA THR A 125 9.08 27.76 -13.46
C THR A 125 10.53 27.85 -13.93
N ARG A 126 10.86 27.14 -15.02
CA ARG A 126 12.03 27.47 -15.81
C ARG A 126 11.61 28.69 -16.61
N ASP A 127 12.08 29.86 -16.17
CA ASP A 127 12.15 31.06 -17.00
C ASP A 127 13.02 30.79 -18.25
#